data_AF-A0A969T8Z7-F1
#
_entry.id   AF-A0A969T8Z7-F1
#
_cell.length_a   1.000
_cell.length_b   1.000
_cell.length_c   1.000
_cell.angle_alpha   90.00
_cell.angle_beta   90.00
_cell.angle_gamma   90.00
#
_symmetry.space_group_name_H-M   'P 1'
#
loop_
_entity.id
_entity.type
_entity.pdbx_description
1 polymer ?
#
loop_
_entity_poly.entity_id
_entity_poly.type
_entity_poly.pdbx_seq_one_letter_code
_entity_poly.pdbx_strand_id
1 'polypeptide(L)'
;EDENEKALTIVEDLMHRERTPEENEFISVVNSFFSVLNVNLRYEFTSNNYEVSGRKDWFTIETGYRINQNNNVSFSYGRERGGQTCSNGVCRYIQPFSGFKLTLLSNI
;
A
#
# COMPACT_ATOMS: atom_id res chain seq x y z
N GLU A 1 7.42 -29.80 38.76
CA GLU A 1 6.97 -29.99 37.36
C GLU A 1 6.09 -28.84 36.87
N ASP A 2 5.09 -28.40 37.64
CA ASP A 2 4.16 -27.33 37.26
C ASP A 2 4.76 -25.97 36.82
N GLU A 3 5.87 -25.51 37.42
CA GLU A 3 6.49 -24.24 37.00
C GLU A 3 7.15 -24.33 35.63
N ASN A 4 7.67 -25.50 35.26
CA ASN A 4 8.33 -25.71 33.98
C ASN A 4 7.31 -25.80 32.84
N GLU A 5 6.14 -26.38 33.11
CA GLU A 5 5.03 -26.47 32.15
C GLU A 5 4.44 -25.09 31.84
N LYS A 6 4.28 -24.24 32.87
CA LYS A 6 3.85 -22.83 32.72
C LYS A 6 4.88 -21.99 31.97
N ALA A 7 6.17 -22.19 32.26
CA ALA A 7 7.23 -21.51 31.52
C ALA A 7 7.21 -21.90 30.04
N LEU A 8 6.96 -23.18 29.73
CA LEU A 8 6.84 -23.66 28.36
C LEU A 8 5.63 -23.04 27.64
N THR A 9 4.46 -22.93 28.30
CA THR A 9 3.27 -22.30 27.69
C THR A 9 3.49 -20.82 27.41
N ILE A 10 4.19 -20.10 28.30
CA ILE A 10 4.54 -18.69 28.09
C ILE A 10 5.53 -18.54 26.92
N VAL A 11 6.53 -19.41 26.82
CA VAL A 11 7.49 -19.39 25.72
C VAL A 11 6.82 -19.78 24.40
N GLU A 12 5.90 -20.74 24.40
CA GLU A 12 5.10 -21.10 23.23
C GLU A 12 4.16 -19.96 22.79
N ASP A 13 3.52 -19.26 23.73
CA ASP A 13 2.68 -18.08 23.46
C ASP A 13 3.51 -16.90 22.92
N LEU A 14 4.70 -16.65 23.48
CA LEU A 14 5.65 -15.66 22.96
C LEU A 14 6.15 -16.03 21.56
N MET A 15 6.47 -17.30 21.31
CA MET A 15 6.85 -17.79 19.98
C MET A 15 5.68 -17.77 18.98
N HIS A 16 4.43 -17.91 19.42
CA HIS A 16 3.24 -17.72 18.57
C HIS A 16 2.99 -16.24 18.25
N ARG A 17 3.26 -15.34 19.20
CA ARG A 17 3.13 -13.89 19.03
C ARG A 17 4.17 -13.30 18.08
N GLU A 18 5.37 -13.88 17.99
CA GLU A 18 6.36 -13.55 16.95
C GLU A 18 6.03 -14.14 15.57
N ARG A 19 5.17 -15.16 15.52
CA ARG A 19 4.85 -15.90 14.27
C ARG A 19 3.62 -15.36 13.55
N THR A 20 2.74 -14.56 14.15
CA THR A 20 1.63 -13.95 13.38
C THR A 20 2.23 -12.99 12.36
N PRO A 21 2.24 -13.32 11.05
CA PRO A 21 2.71 -12.37 10.06
C PRO A 21 1.78 -11.17 10.16
N GLU A 22 2.34 -9.98 10.34
CA GLU A 22 1.53 -8.76 10.30
C GLU A 22 1.07 -8.58 8.85
N GLU A 23 -0.12 -9.09 8.55
CA GLU A 23 -0.65 -9.14 7.19
C GLU A 23 -1.04 -7.72 6.77
N ASN A 24 -0.38 -7.26 5.71
CA ASN A 24 -0.79 -6.10 4.95
C ASN A 24 -1.58 -6.61 3.76
N GLU A 25 -2.83 -6.21 3.68
CA GLU A 25 -3.69 -6.57 2.55
C GLU A 25 -3.80 -5.37 1.61
N PHE A 26 -3.57 -5.64 0.33
CA PHE A 26 -3.58 -4.63 -0.72
C PHE A 26 -4.49 -5.09 -1.86
N ILE A 27 -5.47 -4.26 -2.19
CA ILE A 27 -6.40 -4.48 -3.30
C ILE A 27 -6.25 -3.33 -4.28
N SER A 28 -6.00 -3.65 -5.54
CA SER A 28 -6.00 -2.68 -6.63
C SER A 28 -6.95 -3.11 -7.74
N VAL A 29 -7.87 -2.23 -8.12
CA VAL A 29 -8.76 -2.40 -9.26
C VAL A 29 -8.39 -1.39 -10.31
N VAL A 30 -7.93 -1.86 -11.47
CA VAL A 30 -7.53 -1.02 -12.60
C VAL A 30 -8.45 -1.31 -13.78
N ASN A 31 -9.01 -0.26 -14.37
CA ASN A 31 -9.83 -0.33 -15.57
C ASN A 31 -9.38 0.71 -16.58
N SER A 32 -9.28 0.30 -17.84
CA SER A 32 -8.95 1.16 -18.96
C SER A 32 -10.16 1.26 -19.89
N PHE A 33 -10.88 2.37 -19.82
CA PHE A 33 -12.04 2.64 -20.66
C PHE A 33 -11.58 3.25 -21.98
N PHE A 34 -12.00 2.63 -23.09
CA PHE A 34 -11.80 3.11 -24.46
C PHE A 34 -10.34 3.49 -24.82
N SER A 35 -9.36 2.89 -24.12
CA SER A 35 -7.92 3.19 -24.26
C SER A 35 -7.51 4.66 -24.05
N VAL A 36 -8.41 5.52 -23.54
CA VAL A 36 -8.18 6.96 -23.34
C VAL A 36 -8.25 7.32 -21.87
N LEU A 37 -9.14 6.67 -21.11
CA LEU A 37 -9.31 6.89 -19.68
C LEU A 37 -8.85 5.66 -18.91
N ASN A 38 -7.94 5.85 -17.97
CA ASN A 38 -7.49 4.80 -17.06
C ASN A 38 -7.86 5.19 -15.63
N VAL A 39 -8.55 4.29 -14.93
CA VAL A 39 -8.98 4.44 -13.54
C VAL A 39 -8.33 3.36 -12.72
N ASN A 40 -7.74 3.73 -11.59
CA ASN A 40 -7.06 2.86 -10.66
C ASN A 40 -7.56 3.17 -9.24
N LEU A 41 -8.18 2.18 -8.61
CA LEU A 41 -8.60 2.23 -7.21
C LEU A 41 -7.65 1.37 -6.40
N ARG A 42 -7.02 1.96 -5.38
CA ARG A 42 -6.15 1.26 -4.44
C ARG A 42 -6.74 1.36 -3.04
N TYR A 43 -6.87 0.22 -2.39
CA TYR A 43 -7.23 0.12 -0.98
C TYR A 43 -6.21 -0.78 -0.29
N GLU A 44 -5.62 -0.28 0.76
CA GLU A 44 -4.67 -1.02 1.60
C GLU A 44 -5.15 -0.97 3.03
N PHE A 45 -5.05 -2.10 3.74
CA PHE A 45 -5.28 -2.14 5.17
C PHE A 45 -4.25 -3.01 5.88
N THR A 46 -4.03 -2.71 7.15
CA THR A 46 -3.09 -3.42 8.00
C THR A 46 -3.70 -3.77 9.35
N SER A 47 -3.44 -4.99 9.80
CA SER A 47 -3.76 -5.42 11.17
C SER A 47 -2.61 -5.09 12.15
N ASN A 48 -1.52 -4.49 11.65
CA ASN A 48 -0.32 -4.19 12.41
C ASN A 48 -0.58 -3.13 13.50
N ASN A 49 -0.22 -3.43 14.75
CA ASN A 49 -0.39 -2.50 15.87
C ASN A 49 0.85 -1.61 16.13
N TYR A 50 1.96 -1.90 15.47
CA TYR A 50 3.22 -1.16 15.46
C TYR A 50 3.38 -0.25 14.25
N GLU A 51 2.29 0.02 13.53
CA GLU A 51 2.34 0.86 12.34
C GLU A 51 2.71 2.31 12.69
N VAL A 52 3.79 2.81 12.07
CA VAL A 52 4.42 4.10 12.41
C VAL A 52 3.46 5.29 12.22
N SER A 53 2.53 5.20 11.27
CA SER A 53 1.55 6.27 11.02
C SER A 53 0.36 6.27 12.00
N GLY A 54 0.19 5.19 12.78
CA GLY A 54 -0.97 4.97 13.65
C GLY A 54 -2.30 4.73 12.91
N ARG A 55 -2.28 4.60 11.58
CA ARG A 55 -3.46 4.31 10.75
C ARG A 55 -3.50 2.82 10.39
N LYS A 56 -4.71 2.34 10.10
CA LYS A 56 -4.96 0.95 9.70
C LYS A 56 -5.39 0.81 8.24
N ASP A 57 -5.71 1.92 7.56
CA ASP A 57 -6.25 1.93 6.20
C ASP A 57 -5.73 3.10 5.34
N TRP A 58 -5.55 2.83 4.05
CA TRP A 58 -5.20 3.80 3.01
C TRP A 58 -6.04 3.56 1.77
N PHE A 59 -6.68 4.62 1.29
CA PHE A 59 -7.48 4.59 0.07
C PHE A 59 -6.97 5.65 -0.89
N THR A 60 -6.75 5.26 -2.15
CA THR A 60 -6.36 6.16 -3.23
C THR A 60 -7.16 5.85 -4.48
N ILE A 61 -7.65 6.90 -5.13
CA ILE A 61 -8.18 6.84 -6.48
C ILE A 61 -7.24 7.60 -7.41
N GLU A 62 -6.91 6.97 -8.53
CA GLU A 62 -6.14 7.53 -9.62
C GLU A 62 -6.95 7.47 -10.89
N THR A 63 -6.96 8.57 -11.62
CA THR A 63 -7.54 8.69 -12.94
C THR A 63 -6.50 9.28 -13.86
N GLY A 64 -6.41 8.79 -15.08
CA GLY A 64 -5.55 9.38 -16.09
C GLY A 64 -6.23 9.43 -17.43
N TYR A 65 -5.95 10.49 -18.16
CA TYR A 65 -6.55 10.82 -19.42
C TYR A 65 -5.46 11.06 -20.45
N ARG A 66 -5.49 10.26 -21.51
CA ARG A 66 -4.58 10.40 -22.65
C ARG A 66 -5.11 11.48 -23.57
N ILE A 67 -4.49 12.67 -23.53
CA ILE A 67 -4.84 13.79 -24.42
C ILE A 67 -4.46 13.45 -25.85
N ASN A 68 -3.22 13.00 -26.04
CA ASN A 68 -2.64 12.60 -27.33
C ASN A 68 -1.74 11.37 -27.12
N GLN A 69 -1.19 10.79 -28.20
CA GLN A 69 -0.25 9.67 -28.09
C GLN A 69 0.98 10.01 -27.22
N ASN A 70 1.32 11.30 -27.12
CA ASN A 70 2.50 11.80 -26.42
C ASN A 70 2.19 12.47 -25.07
N ASN A 71 0.92 12.77 -24.77
CA ASN A 71 0.55 13.57 -23.61
C ASN A 71 -0.46 12.82 -22.74
N ASN A 72 -0.12 12.63 -21.46
CA ASN A 72 -0.98 11.99 -20.47
C ASN A 72 -1.10 12.88 -19.24
N VAL A 73 -2.33 13.12 -18.80
CA VAL A 73 -2.61 13.81 -17.54
C VAL A 73 -3.15 12.78 -16.58
N SER A 74 -2.56 12.69 -15.38
CA SER A 74 -3.12 11.90 -14.29
C SER A 74 -3.44 12.76 -13.08
N PHE A 75 -4.55 12.41 -12.45
CA PHE A 75 -5.04 12.97 -11.21
C PHE A 75 -5.19 11.85 -10.19
N SER A 76 -4.56 12.02 -9.04
CA SER A 76 -4.63 11.11 -7.90
C SER A 76 -5.22 11.85 -6.71
N TYR A 77 -6.12 11.21 -5.99
CA TYR A 77 -6.68 11.72 -4.75
C TYR A 77 -6.75 10.62 -3.70
N GLY A 78 -6.30 10.93 -2.49
CA GLY A 78 -6.41 10.03 -1.36
C GLY A 78 -5.13 9.97 -0.56
N ARG A 79 -4.88 8.78 0.00
CA ARG A 79 -3.81 8.50 0.94
C ARG A 79 -3.03 7.29 0.48
N GLU A 80 -1.71 7.43 0.40
CA GLU A 80 -0.78 6.36 0.08
C GLU A 80 0.04 6.03 1.31
N ARG A 81 0.19 4.74 1.61
CA ARG A 81 1.08 4.30 2.67
C ARG A 81 2.51 4.58 2.25
N GLY A 82 3.26 5.19 3.17
CA GLY A 82 4.70 5.41 3.00
C GLY A 82 5.47 4.15 3.38
N GLY A 83 6.62 3.95 2.76
CA GLY A 83 7.46 2.80 3.05
C GLY A 83 8.39 2.43 1.91
N GLN A 84 9.12 1.33 2.11
CA GLN A 84 9.97 0.76 1.07
C GLN A 84 9.10 -0.09 0.13
N THR A 85 8.96 0.34 -1.12
CA THR A 85 8.34 -0.47 -2.18
C THR A 85 9.43 -1.01 -3.08
N CYS A 86 9.37 -2.31 -3.40
CA CYS A 86 10.30 -2.96 -4.30
C CYS A 86 9.55 -3.38 -5.57
N SER A 87 10.00 -2.92 -6.73
CA SER A 87 9.45 -3.29 -8.04
C SER A 87 10.58 -3.63 -8.98
N ASN A 88 10.49 -4.79 -9.65
CA ASN A 88 11.50 -5.27 -10.60
C ASN A 88 12.94 -5.29 -10.03
N GLY A 89 13.10 -5.68 -8.76
CA GLY A 89 14.42 -5.75 -8.10
C GLY A 89 14.99 -4.41 -7.61
N VAL A 90 14.28 -3.30 -7.82
CA VAL A 90 14.67 -1.97 -7.30
C VAL A 90 13.75 -1.59 -6.15
N CYS A 91 14.34 -1.37 -4.98
CA CYS A 91 13.62 -0.86 -3.81
C CYS A 91 13.78 0.66 -3.72
N ARG A 92 12.66 1.35 -3.59
CA ARG A 92 12.60 2.80 -3.40
C ARG A 92 11.74 3.13 -2.20
N TYR A 93 12.15 4.15 -1.45
CA TYR A 93 11.36 4.67 -0.35
C TYR A 93 10.35 5.68 -0.90
N ILE A 94 9.06 5.39 -0.73
CA ILE A 94 7.98 6.31 -1.09
C ILE A 94 7.52 7.00 0.18
N GLN A 95 7.50 8.34 0.13
CA GLN A 95 6.94 9.13 1.22
C GLN A 95 5.42 8.91 1.32
N PRO A 96 4.87 8.81 2.54
CA PRO A 96 3.44 8.78 2.72
C PRO A 96 2.83 10.06 2.15
N PHE A 97 1.77 9.90 1.38
CA PHE A 97 1.09 11.02 0.74
C PHE A 97 -0.37 11.08 1.21
N SER A 98 -0.89 12.30 1.39
CA SER A 98 -2.30 12.54 1.72
C SER A 98 -2.74 13.83 1.05
N GLY A 99 -3.63 13.73 0.05
CA GLY A 99 -4.14 14.90 -0.66
C GLY A 99 -4.45 14.60 -2.13
N PHE A 100 -4.25 15.60 -2.98
CA PHE A 100 -4.38 15.47 -4.43
C PHE A 100 -3.05 15.69 -5.14
N LYS A 101 -2.80 14.92 -6.20
CA LYS A 101 -1.60 14.99 -7.03
C LYS A 101 -2.03 15.05 -8.49
N LEU A 102 -1.55 16.06 -9.20
CA LEU A 102 -1.75 16.20 -10.64
C LEU A 102 -0.41 16.04 -11.34
N THR A 103 -0.35 15.15 -12.32
CA THR A 103 0.86 14.84 -13.09
C THR A 103 0.57 15.03 -14.57
N LEU A 104 1.41 15.82 -15.24
CA LEU A 104 1.41 15.93 -16.69
C LEU A 104 2.68 15.26 -17.21
N LEU A 105 2.51 14.21 -17.99
CA LEU A 105 3.61 13.54 -18.68
C LEU A 105 3.51 13.87 -20.17
N SER A 106 4.53 14.56 -20.68
CA SER A 106 4.64 14.93 -22.09
C SER A 106 5.93 14.34 -22.64
N ASN A 107 5.82 13.44 -23.61
CA ASN A 107 6.96 12.92 -24.36
C ASN A 107 7.15 13.78 -25.61
N ILE A 108 8.24 14.55 -25.62
CA ILE A 108 8.71 15.34 -26.77
C ILE A 108 9.31 14.43 -27.83
#